data_AF-A0A916BFJ7-F1
#
_entry.id   AF-A0A916BFJ7-F1
#
_cell.length_a   1.000
_cell.length_b   1.000
_cell.length_c   1.000
_cell.angle_alpha   90.00
_cell.angle_beta   90.00
_cell.angle_gamma   90.00
#
_symmetry.space_group_name_H-M   'P 1'
#
loop_
_entity.id
_entity.type
_entity.pdbx_description
1 polymer ?
#
loop_
_entity_poly.entity_id
_entity_poly.type
_entity_poly.pdbx_seq_one_letter_code
_entity_poly.pdbx_strand_id
1 'polypeptide(L)' 'MSRSILIMAGGTGGHIFPALAVADVLRAQNWKITWLGAPNSMEAELVPKHGYEIAWVRFSGLRGKGLMRKLLLPLNLLV' A
#
# COMPACT_ATOMS: atom_id res chain seq x y z
N MET A 1 -19.25 -8.34 16.30
CA MET A 1 -18.58 -7.15 15.74
C MET A 1 -17.48 -7.61 14.79
N SER A 2 -17.48 -7.13 13.54
CA SER A 2 -16.39 -7.41 12.60
C SER A 2 -15.15 -6.59 12.99
N ARG A 3 -14.00 -7.25 13.16
CA ARG A 3 -12.73 -6.59 13.44
C ARG A 3 -12.23 -5.91 12.16
N SER A 4 -11.50 -4.81 12.29
CA SER A 4 -10.93 -4.09 11.15
C SER A 4 -9.41 -4.11 11.22
N ILE A 5 -8.74 -4.22 10.06
CA ILE A 5 -7.28 -4.18 9.94
C ILE A 5 -6.86 -3.34 8.74
N LEU A 6 -5.75 -2.62 8.92
CA LEU A 6 -5.04 -1.92 7.85
C LEU A 6 -3.77 -2.70 7.51
N ILE A 7 -3.61 -3.08 6.24
CA ILE A 7 -2.42 -3.77 5.74
C ILE A 7 -1.54 -2.78 4.98
N MET A 8 -0.26 -2.70 5.34
CA MET A 8 0.73 -1.81 4.72
C MET A 8 1.84 -2.64 4.08
N ALA A 9 1.56 -3.21 2.91
CA ALA A 9 2.55 -3.97 2.15
C ALA A 9 2.58 -3.49 0.70
N GLY A 10 3.77 -3.16 0.19
CA GLY A 10 3.92 -2.57 -1.12
C GLY A 10 5.34 -2.66 -1.66
N GLY A 11 5.57 -2.06 -2.82
CA GLY A 11 6.87 -2.07 -3.49
C GLY A 11 7.01 -3.24 -4.44
N THR A 12 7.48 -4.40 -3.95
CA THR A 12 7.67 -5.61 -4.77
C THR A 12 6.79 -6.77 -4.30
N GLY A 13 6.65 -7.80 -5.13
CA GLY A 13 5.83 -8.98 -4.84
C GLY A 13 6.21 -9.71 -3.53
N GLY A 14 7.47 -9.62 -3.09
CA GLY A 14 7.95 -10.29 -1.88
C GLY A 14 7.24 -9.89 -0.60
N HIS A 15 6.66 -8.69 -0.53
CA HIS A 15 5.80 -8.26 0.58
C HIS A 15 4.31 -8.35 0.24
N ILE A 16 3.94 -8.11 -1.02
CA ILE A 16 2.53 -8.04 -1.44
C ILE A 16 1.88 -9.42 -1.40
N PHE A 17 2.50 -10.46 -1.96
CA PHE A 17 1.87 -11.78 -2.04
C PHE A 17 1.66 -12.45 -0.67
N PRO A 18 2.64 -12.44 0.26
CA PRO A 18 2.40 -12.95 1.61
C PRO A 18 1.32 -12.17 2.35
N ALA A 19 1.28 -10.84 2.18
CA ALA A 19 0.25 -10.01 2.81
C ALA A 19 -1.15 -10.28 2.25
N LEU A 20 -1.27 -10.54 0.94
CA LEU A 20 -2.54 -10.99 0.32
C LEU A 20 -2.99 -12.33 0.90
N ALA A 21 -2.08 -13.29 1.06
CA ALA A 21 -2.40 -14.58 1.68
C ALA A 21 -2.92 -14.43 3.12
N VAL A 22 -2.30 -13.54 3.90
CA VAL A 22 -2.77 -13.22 5.26
C VAL A 22 -4.14 -12.52 5.21
N ALA A 23 -4.33 -11.59 4.28
CA ALA A 23 -5.61 -10.91 4.08
C ALA A 23 -6.73 -11.91 3.76
N ASP A 24 -6.46 -12.92 2.94
CA ASP A 24 -7.45 -13.94 2.56
C ASP A 24 -7.93 -14.73 3.77
N VAL A 25 -7.00 -15.13 4.64
CA VAL A 25 -7.31 -15.84 5.89
C VAL A 25 -8.14 -14.95 6.83
N LEU A 26 -7.79 -13.68 6.97
CA LEU A 26 -8.54 -12.74 7.84
C LEU A 26 -9.93 -12.43 7.27
N ARG A 27 -10.06 -12.33 5.95
CA ARG A 27 -11.35 -12.14 5.26
C ARG A 27 -12.29 -13.31 5.53
N ALA A 28 -11.78 -14.55 5.48
CA ALA A 28 -12.54 -15.74 5.83
C ALA A 28 -12.99 -15.76 7.30
N GLN A 29 -12.28 -15.04 8.18
CA GLN A 29 -12.64 -14.83 9.59
C GLN A 29 -13.53 -13.58 9.79
N ASN A 30 -14.12 -13.04 8.72
CA ASN A 30 -15.03 -11.90 8.73
C ASN A 30 -14.39 -10.58 9.22
N TRP A 31 -13.10 -10.37 8.91
CA TRP A 31 -12.44 -9.09 9.12
C TRP A 31 -12.71 -8.12 7.97
N LYS A 32 -12.88 -6.84 8.30
CA LYS A 32 -12.82 -5.74 7.34
C LYS A 32 -11.36 -5.39 7.08
N ILE A 33 -10.95 -5.48 5.81
CA ILE A 33 -9.57 -5.26 5.40
C ILE A 33 -9.50 -4.03 4.51
N THR A 34 -8.68 -3.06 4.91
CA THR A 34 -8.27 -1.94 4.07
C THR A 34 -6.77 -2.06 3.85
N TRP A 35 -6.32 -1.81 2.62
CA TRP A 35 -4.92 -1.78 2.27
C TRP A 35 -4.44 -0.34 2.18
N LEU A 36 -3.22 -0.05 2.62
CA LEU A 36 -2.57 1.25 2.40
C LEU A 36 -1.59 1.12 1.24
N GLY A 37 -1.79 1.88 0.16
CA GLY A 37 -0.94 1.80 -1.02
C GLY A 37 -0.59 3.16 -1.61
N ALA A 38 0.45 3.17 -2.44
CA ALA A 38 0.84 4.33 -3.23
C ALA A 38 0.23 4.26 -4.63
N PRO A 39 -0.19 5.37 -5.25
CA PRO A 39 -0.55 5.37 -6.67
C PRO A 39 0.62 4.94 -7.57
N ASN A 40 0.33 4.26 -8.68
CA ASN A 40 1.31 3.77 -9.68
C ASN A 40 2.33 2.73 -9.15
N SER A 41 1.95 1.94 -8.15
CA SER A 41 2.76 0.86 -7.61
C SER A 41 2.20 -0.52 -7.97
N MET A 42 2.95 -1.58 -7.67
CA MET A 42 2.49 -2.94 -7.89
C MET A 42 1.26 -3.29 -7.04
N GLU A 43 1.20 -2.82 -5.79
CA GLU A 43 0.03 -3.04 -4.93
C GLU A 43 -1.22 -2.30 -5.45
N ALA A 44 -1.06 -1.15 -6.11
CA ALA A 44 -2.16 -0.40 -6.71
C ALA A 44 -2.91 -1.21 -7.79
N GLU A 45 -2.20 -2.11 -8.46
CA GLU A 45 -2.78 -2.99 -9.49
C GLU A 45 -3.30 -4.30 -8.89
N LEU A 46 -2.51 -4.95 -8.02
CA LEU A 46 -2.84 -6.29 -7.53
C LEU A 46 -3.96 -6.27 -6.48
N VAL A 47 -3.91 -5.37 -5.51
CA VAL A 47 -4.81 -5.39 -4.35
C VAL A 47 -6.28 -5.21 -4.75
N PRO A 48 -6.65 -4.27 -5.63
CA PRO A 48 -8.03 -4.15 -6.10
C PRO A 48 -8.50 -5.38 -6.89
N LYS A 49 -7.62 -6.01 -7.67
CA LYS A 49 -7.95 -7.25 -8.41
C LYS A 49 -8.29 -8.42 -7.48
N HIS A 50 -7.74 -8.43 -6.26
CA HIS A 50 -8.08 -9.41 -5.22
C HIS A 50 -9.33 -9.02 -4.38
N GLY A 51 -9.97 -7.91 -4.71
CA GLY A 51 -11.23 -7.46 -4.10
C GLY A 51 -11.05 -6.76 -2.75
N TYR A 52 -9.87 -6.17 -2.50
CA TYR A 52 -9.60 -5.43 -1.27
C TYR A 52 -9.74 -3.92 -1.49
N GLU A 53 -10.28 -3.22 -0.49
CA GLU A 53 -10.34 -1.76 -0.44
C GLU A 53 -8.92 -1.19 -0.27
N ILE A 54 -8.63 -0.09 -0.94
CA ILE A 54 -7.32 0.58 -0.86
C ILE A 54 -7.48 2.04 -0.47
N ALA A 55 -6.81 2.41 0.63
CA ALA A 55 -6.57 3.78 1.04
C ALA A 55 -5.27 4.26 0.39
N TRP A 56 -5.33 5.42 -0.26
CA TRP A 56 -4.22 5.95 -1.04
C TRP A 56 -3.38 6.93 -0.24
N VAL A 57 -2.07 6.78 -0.32
CA VAL A 57 -1.10 7.77 0.17
C VAL A 57 -0.19 8.18 -0.98
N ARG A 58 -0.14 9.48 -1.26
CA ARG A 58 0.80 10.04 -2.25
C ARG A 58 2.19 10.11 -1.62
N PHE A 59 2.86 8.96 -1.54
CA PHE A 59 4.22 8.87 -1.07
C PHE A 59 5.10 8.23 -2.13
N SER A 60 6.26 8.84 -2.38
CA SER A 60 7.27 8.28 -3.28
C SER A 60 8.58 8.10 -2.55
N GLY A 61 9.18 6.91 -2.66
CA GLY A 61 10.47 6.62 -2.03
C GLY A 61 11.56 7.59 -2.46
N LEU A 62 12.41 7.95 -1.50
CA LEU A 62 13.55 8.87 -1.68
C LEU A 62 14.88 8.17 -1.92
N ARG A 63 14.91 6.87 -1.64
CA ARG A 63 16.09 6.02 -1.81
C ARG A 63 16.37 5.86 -3.30
N GLY A 64 17.61 6.13 -3.71
CA GLY A 64 18.03 6.07 -5.12
C GLY A 64 17.65 7.29 -5.97
N LYS A 65 17.06 8.35 -5.38
CA LYS A 65 16.72 9.58 -6.10
C LYS A 65 17.88 10.59 -6.04
N GLY A 66 18.14 11.28 -7.15
CA GLY A 66 19.21 12.28 -7.27
C GLY A 66 19.03 13.50 -6.35
N LEU A 67 20.11 14.27 -6.16
CA LEU A 67 20.17 15.39 -5.20
C LEU A 67 19.04 16.42 -5.41
N MET A 68 18.70 16.73 -6.66
CA MET A 68 17.60 17.64 -7.00
C MET A 68 16.25 17.19 -6.41
N ARG A 69 15.96 15.89 -6.42
CA ARG A 69 14.69 15.36 -5.91
C ARG A 69 14.64 15.32 -4.38
N LYS A 70 15.81 15.32 -3.73
CA LYS A 70 15.92 15.49 -2.28
C LYS A 70 15.76 16.96 -1.85
N LEU A 71 16.14 17.91 -2.70
CA LEU A 71 15.93 19.35 -2.43
C LEU A 71 14.47 19.76 -2.62
N LEU A 72 13.78 19.18 -3.60
CA LEU A 72 12.36 19.46 -3.88
C LEU A 72 11.38 18.74 -2.94
N LEU A 73 11.88 17.92 -2.01
CA LEU A 73 11.08 17.15 -1.06
C LEU A 73 10.11 17.97 -0.21
N PRO A 74 10.52 19.09 0.42
CA PRO A 74 9.63 19.88 1.26
C PRO A 74 8.44 20.42 0.48
N LEU A 75 8.63 20.73 -0.81
CA LEU A 75 7.57 21.21 -1.69
C LEU A 75 6.56 20.10 -2.04
N ASN A 76 7.01 18.85 -2.12
CA ASN A 76 6.13 17.70 -2.34
C ASN A 76 5.23 17.36 -1.14
N LEU A 77 5.47 17.96 0.04
CA LEU A 77 4.63 17.77 1.23
C LEU A 77 3.55 18.86 1.38
N LEU A 78 3.59 19.90 0.55
CA LEU A 78 2.61 21.01 0.58
C LEU A 78 1.34 20.72 -0.24
N VAL A 79 1.22 19.52 -0.82
CA VAL A 79 0.14 19.13 -1.74
C VAL A 79 -0.47 17.79 -1.33
#